data_AF-A0A3A8NZ10-F1
#
_entry.id   AF-A0A3A8NZ10-F1
#
_cell.length_a   1.000
_cell.length_b   1.000
_cell.length_c   1.000
_cell.angle_alpha   90.00
_cell.angle_beta   90.00
_cell.angle_gamma   90.00
#
_symmetry.space_group_name_H-M   'P 1'
#
loop_
_entity.id
_entity.type
_entity.pdbx_description
1 polymer ?
#
loop_
_entity_poly.entity_id
_entity_poly.type
_entity_poly.pdbx_seq_one_letter_code
_entity_poly.pdbx_strand_id
1 'polypeptide(L)'
;MNPSPKRVGPLVVLALLLAGLSWPAPARAQSQPWSLTNAQRQAFLRYYAPVIFKRANANDGRHGYDWLTNFDFDQDGDFSNNKLHWKQIPQYVDASRTGPSAFDRWRVRPTLYTSLIEYMDGGKNLVLVYHLYHALDKNAAGDYQLHDWERVEMQVKNVVGNPGSGESVAYAVVTQHKRNVVRQQGNTDLNFMQTPTGSHLLIWQAEWSDKLLAAHGQELRFVTEPYSFFAGRMASGGKAEADVNNDDGRKKLHYAFVPEDSAAAVAAFNAQPVRYANADAQASRYDNGSSANWPAVKRVTYELQDIADIVPTHWEYGGWATHWLPDGPQYFFLESPVVNEAGQAEVSAGMQRFFSKTRDLENEDDREGYPSKKWFFGTFELNDKASDTGGGGSNAFHDNAWASTVVDSRGRTRASASGYPTSANSFWWQHDYFVHSGAVDSSDGVEQGFWLPGGWYLPANGGFDGRWAQLFDDRPGLESGAR
;
A
#
# COMPACT_ATOMS: atom_id res chain seq x y z
N MET A 1 24.90 63.80 56.52
CA MET A 1 26.04 63.17 55.82
C MET A 1 25.50 62.02 55.01
N ASN A 2 25.63 62.08 53.68
CA ASN A 2 25.12 61.08 52.74
C ASN A 2 25.80 59.72 52.98
N PRO A 3 25.06 58.60 53.07
CA PRO A 3 25.68 57.28 53.09
C PRO A 3 26.18 56.92 51.68
N SER A 4 27.45 56.53 51.61
CA SER A 4 28.11 56.06 50.39
C SER A 4 27.40 54.84 49.80
N PRO A 5 27.29 54.72 48.45
CA PRO A 5 26.71 53.56 47.83
C PRO A 5 27.62 52.33 48.04
N LYS A 6 27.06 51.28 48.63
CA LYS A 6 27.74 49.98 48.76
C LYS A 6 28.01 49.44 47.35
N ARG A 7 29.29 49.34 47.00
CA ARG A 7 29.76 48.67 45.78
C ARG A 7 29.36 47.19 45.86
N VAL A 8 28.43 46.79 45.02
CA VAL A 8 28.13 45.37 44.76
C VAL A 8 29.33 44.83 43.99
N GLY A 9 30.09 43.93 44.60
CA GLY A 9 31.28 43.33 44.00
C GLY A 9 30.91 42.48 42.76
N PRO A 10 31.81 42.37 41.76
CA PRO A 10 31.56 41.63 40.52
C PRO A 10 31.19 40.15 40.73
N LEU A 11 31.53 39.58 41.90
CA LEU A 11 31.16 38.21 42.29
C LEU A 11 29.65 38.05 42.60
N VAL A 12 28.96 39.08 43.06
CA VAL A 12 27.51 39.01 43.34
C VAL A 12 26.69 39.08 42.05
N VAL A 13 27.18 39.82 41.05
CA VAL A 13 26.59 39.87 39.70
C VAL A 13 26.79 38.52 38.98
N LEU A 14 27.94 37.87 39.16
CA LEU A 14 28.20 36.55 38.59
C LEU A 14 27.34 35.45 39.23
N ALA A 15 27.09 35.51 40.55
CA ALA A 15 26.22 34.56 41.25
C ALA A 15 24.74 34.69 40.84
N LEU A 16 24.26 35.90 40.56
CA LEU A 16 22.90 36.13 40.05
C LEU A 16 22.75 35.71 38.59
N LEU A 17 23.79 35.84 37.76
CA LEU A 17 23.78 35.34 36.37
C LEU A 17 23.85 33.79 36.31
N LEU A 18 24.54 33.13 37.24
CA LEU A 18 24.57 31.67 37.33
C LEU A 18 23.29 31.06 37.91
N ALA A 19 22.58 31.76 38.81
CA ALA A 19 21.26 31.34 39.29
C ALA A 19 20.14 31.51 38.24
N GLY A 20 20.32 32.42 37.27
CA GLY A 20 19.41 32.57 36.12
C GLY A 20 19.60 31.52 35.01
N LEU A 21 20.69 30.74 35.05
CA LEU A 21 20.99 29.65 34.10
C LEU A 21 20.46 28.28 34.56
N SER A 22 19.81 28.22 35.73
CA SER A 22 19.19 27.02 36.29
C SER A 22 17.68 27.17 36.45
N TRP A 23 17.04 27.84 35.47
CA TRP A 23 15.61 27.62 35.25
C TRP A 23 15.43 26.20 34.72
N PRO A 24 14.55 25.36 35.30
CA PRO A 24 14.13 24.15 34.63
C PRO A 24 13.62 24.57 33.26
N ALA A 25 14.25 24.05 32.20
CA ALA A 25 13.65 24.08 30.88
C ALA A 25 12.18 23.70 31.04
N PRO A 26 11.23 24.40 30.38
CA PRO A 26 9.85 23.92 30.38
C PRO A 26 9.96 22.47 29.97
N ALA A 27 9.58 21.57 30.89
CA ALA A 27 9.44 20.18 30.57
C ALA A 27 8.52 20.19 29.36
N ARG A 28 9.09 19.91 28.17
CA ARG A 28 8.26 19.44 27.07
C ARG A 28 7.43 18.37 27.73
N ALA A 29 6.12 18.52 27.71
CA ALA A 29 5.24 17.42 28.05
C ALA A 29 5.63 16.30 27.09
N GLN A 30 6.60 15.47 27.49
CA GLN A 30 6.92 14.22 26.86
C GLN A 30 5.73 13.38 27.27
N SER A 31 4.69 13.40 26.43
CA SER A 31 3.78 12.28 26.38
C SER A 31 4.68 11.05 26.30
N GLN A 32 4.51 10.14 27.27
CA GLN A 32 5.14 8.83 27.18
C GLN A 32 4.81 8.29 25.77
N PRO A 33 5.81 7.79 25.02
CA PRO A 33 5.53 7.18 23.74
C PRO A 33 4.57 6.02 24.00
N TRP A 34 3.31 6.22 23.63
CA TRP A 34 2.30 5.17 23.65
C TRP A 34 2.29 4.55 22.26
N SER A 35 1.97 3.27 22.17
CA SER A 35 1.84 2.55 20.90
C SER A 35 0.37 2.19 20.69
N LEU A 36 -0.10 2.18 19.44
CA LEU A 36 -1.45 1.71 19.14
C LEU A 36 -1.60 0.24 19.55
N THR A 37 -2.81 -0.15 19.93
CA THR A 37 -3.17 -1.58 20.02
C THR A 37 -3.35 -2.16 18.60
N ASN A 38 -3.27 -3.48 18.45
CA ASN A 38 -3.54 -4.12 17.15
C ASN A 38 -4.94 -3.78 16.63
N ALA A 39 -5.95 -3.72 17.50
CA ALA A 39 -7.30 -3.31 17.13
C ALA A 39 -7.36 -1.88 16.58
N GLN A 40 -6.57 -0.96 17.15
CA GLN A 40 -6.47 0.42 16.64
C GLN A 40 -5.75 0.47 15.29
N ARG A 41 -4.70 -0.32 15.09
CA ARG A 41 -3.99 -0.42 13.80
C ARG A 41 -4.92 -0.94 12.70
N GLN A 42 -5.63 -2.04 12.97
CA GLN A 42 -6.67 -2.54 12.08
C GLN A 42 -7.74 -1.47 11.81
N ALA A 43 -8.16 -0.72 12.83
CA ALA A 43 -9.15 0.34 12.66
C ALA A 43 -8.65 1.44 11.70
N PHE A 44 -7.38 1.86 11.80
CA PHE A 44 -6.79 2.82 10.85
C PHE A 44 -6.75 2.29 9.42
N LEU A 45 -6.33 1.03 9.23
CA LEU A 45 -6.31 0.39 7.91
C LEU A 45 -7.73 0.28 7.33
N ARG A 46 -8.73 -0.10 8.13
CA ARG A 46 -10.13 -0.16 7.70
C ARG A 46 -10.72 1.23 7.39
N TYR A 47 -10.43 2.21 8.24
CA TYR A 47 -10.97 3.57 8.12
C TYR A 47 -10.48 4.27 6.86
N TYR A 48 -9.23 4.04 6.46
CA TYR A 48 -8.63 4.67 5.28
C TYR A 48 -8.56 3.77 4.04
N ALA A 49 -9.04 2.53 4.10
CA ALA A 49 -9.05 1.61 2.95
C ALA A 49 -9.70 2.26 1.71
N PRO A 50 -9.07 2.24 0.52
CA PRO A 50 -9.52 3.01 -0.63
C PRO A 50 -10.78 2.45 -1.30
N VAL A 51 -11.59 3.29 -1.95
CA VAL A 51 -12.57 2.80 -2.94
C VAL A 51 -11.90 2.82 -4.30
N ILE A 52 -11.88 1.67 -4.98
CA ILE A 52 -11.23 1.53 -6.28
C ILE A 52 -12.30 1.39 -7.36
N PHE A 53 -12.41 2.39 -8.21
CA PHE A 53 -13.16 2.27 -9.45
C PHE A 53 -12.28 1.61 -10.50
N LYS A 54 -12.85 0.68 -11.26
CA LYS A 54 -12.08 -0.08 -12.23
C LYS A 54 -12.83 -0.27 -13.53
N ARG A 55 -12.09 -0.25 -14.63
CA ARG A 55 -12.58 -0.55 -15.97
C ARG A 55 -12.62 -2.06 -16.19
N ALA A 56 -13.60 -2.54 -16.97
CA ALA A 56 -13.66 -3.93 -17.38
C ALA A 56 -12.71 -4.22 -18.56
N ASN A 57 -12.31 -5.49 -18.67
CA ASN A 57 -11.43 -5.96 -19.74
C ASN A 57 -12.14 -6.00 -21.12
N ALA A 58 -11.36 -6.16 -22.20
CA ALA A 58 -11.77 -6.22 -23.60
C ALA A 58 -13.00 -7.12 -23.87
N ASN A 59 -13.74 -6.79 -24.93
CA ASN A 59 -14.86 -7.57 -25.43
C ASN A 59 -14.38 -8.82 -26.20
N ASP A 60 -13.73 -9.72 -25.48
CA ASP A 60 -13.25 -11.02 -25.96
C ASP A 60 -14.00 -12.19 -25.30
N GLY A 61 -15.07 -11.90 -24.54
CA GLY A 61 -15.87 -12.87 -23.79
C GLY A 61 -15.30 -13.25 -22.43
N ARG A 62 -14.14 -12.71 -22.01
CA ARG A 62 -13.49 -13.05 -20.74
C ARG A 62 -14.04 -12.19 -19.60
N HIS A 63 -15.00 -12.75 -18.89
CA HIS A 63 -15.71 -12.07 -17.81
C HIS A 63 -15.16 -12.51 -16.44
N GLY A 64 -15.06 -11.58 -15.49
CA GLY A 64 -14.48 -11.80 -14.15
C GLY A 64 -12.94 -11.70 -14.08
N TYR A 65 -12.27 -11.63 -15.23
CA TYR A 65 -10.81 -11.51 -15.36
C TYR A 65 -10.22 -10.26 -14.70
N ASP A 66 -11.06 -9.24 -14.57
CA ASP A 66 -10.76 -7.88 -14.14
C ASP A 66 -10.97 -7.67 -12.63
N TRP A 67 -11.32 -8.72 -11.89
CA TRP A 67 -11.38 -8.65 -10.44
C TRP A 67 -10.01 -8.44 -9.80
N LEU A 68 -9.98 -7.84 -8.61
CA LEU A 68 -8.78 -7.81 -7.79
C LEU A 68 -8.45 -9.24 -7.35
N THR A 69 -7.18 -9.63 -7.44
CA THR A 69 -6.78 -11.02 -7.24
C THR A 69 -6.31 -11.25 -5.80
N ASN A 70 -6.68 -12.37 -5.19
CA ASN A 70 -6.02 -12.90 -4.00
C ASN A 70 -4.79 -13.71 -4.42
N PHE A 71 -3.71 -13.68 -3.63
CA PHE A 71 -2.46 -14.36 -3.97
C PHE A 71 -2.60 -15.89 -4.03
N ASP A 72 -3.48 -16.48 -3.20
CA ASP A 72 -3.78 -17.92 -3.14
C ASP A 72 -5.24 -18.20 -3.54
N PHE A 73 -5.67 -17.62 -4.67
CA PHE A 73 -7.08 -17.70 -5.08
C PHE A 73 -7.53 -19.11 -5.51
N ASP A 74 -6.64 -19.99 -5.96
CA ASP A 74 -6.97 -21.35 -6.43
C ASP A 74 -6.67 -22.45 -5.40
N GLN A 75 -5.98 -22.07 -4.31
CA GLN A 75 -5.69 -22.89 -3.13
C GLN A 75 -4.89 -24.15 -3.43
N ASP A 76 -3.99 -24.10 -4.41
CA ASP A 76 -3.14 -25.24 -4.75
C ASP A 76 -1.72 -25.16 -4.17
N GLY A 77 -1.36 -24.01 -3.57
CA GLY A 77 -0.04 -23.79 -3.00
C GLY A 77 1.08 -23.75 -4.05
N ASP A 78 0.79 -23.39 -5.30
CA ASP A 78 1.75 -23.19 -6.38
C ASP A 78 1.53 -21.86 -7.11
N PHE A 79 2.07 -20.80 -6.54
CA PHE A 79 1.94 -19.45 -7.10
C PHE A 79 2.61 -19.25 -8.48
N SER A 80 3.43 -20.19 -8.95
CA SER A 80 4.06 -20.09 -10.29
C SER A 80 3.07 -20.30 -11.44
N ASN A 81 1.89 -20.85 -11.13
CA ASN A 81 0.82 -21.13 -12.08
C ASN A 81 -0.34 -20.13 -11.99
N ASN A 82 -0.30 -19.17 -11.05
CA ASN A 82 -1.37 -18.19 -10.82
C ASN A 82 -1.82 -17.49 -12.11
N LYS A 83 -0.88 -17.18 -13.00
CA LYS A 83 -1.15 -16.56 -14.31
C LYS A 83 -2.01 -17.46 -15.19
N LEU A 84 -1.64 -18.74 -15.29
CA LEU A 84 -2.33 -19.76 -16.05
C LEU A 84 -3.75 -20.00 -15.50
N HIS A 85 -3.90 -20.09 -14.19
CA HIS A 85 -5.18 -20.31 -13.55
C HIS A 85 -6.07 -19.07 -13.58
N TRP A 86 -5.52 -17.87 -13.38
CA TRP A 86 -6.30 -16.64 -13.55
C TRP A 86 -6.84 -16.52 -14.98
N LYS A 87 -6.11 -17.08 -15.96
CA LYS A 87 -6.61 -17.13 -17.33
C LYS A 87 -7.87 -17.98 -17.53
N GLN A 88 -8.24 -18.80 -16.56
CA GLN A 88 -9.41 -19.69 -16.58
C GLN A 88 -10.59 -19.15 -15.76
N ILE A 89 -10.50 -17.95 -15.17
CA ILE A 89 -11.60 -17.32 -14.40
C ILE A 89 -12.95 -17.31 -15.15
N PRO A 90 -13.05 -17.12 -16.49
CA PRO A 90 -14.34 -17.20 -17.18
C PRO A 90 -14.99 -18.59 -17.04
N GLN A 91 -14.19 -19.65 -16.96
CA GLN A 91 -14.69 -21.01 -16.74
C GLN A 91 -15.24 -21.19 -15.33
N TYR A 92 -14.56 -20.64 -14.31
CA TYR A 92 -15.10 -20.56 -12.93
C TYR A 92 -16.44 -19.82 -12.91
N VAL A 93 -16.52 -18.67 -13.60
CA VAL A 93 -17.74 -17.88 -13.64
C VAL A 93 -18.87 -18.62 -14.38
N ASP A 94 -18.58 -19.25 -15.51
CA ASP A 94 -19.57 -20.04 -16.25
C ASP A 94 -20.05 -21.26 -15.45
N ALA A 95 -19.13 -21.96 -14.78
CA ALA A 95 -19.43 -23.13 -13.96
C ALA A 95 -20.36 -22.83 -12.79
N SER A 96 -20.27 -21.61 -12.22
CA SER A 96 -21.15 -21.19 -11.13
C SER A 96 -22.65 -21.25 -11.47
N ARG A 97 -23.02 -21.24 -12.75
CA ARG A 97 -24.42 -21.41 -13.20
C ARG A 97 -24.91 -22.85 -13.18
N THR A 98 -23.99 -23.82 -13.28
CA THR A 98 -24.32 -25.23 -13.59
C THR A 98 -24.10 -26.20 -12.43
N GLY A 99 -23.53 -25.76 -11.32
CA GLY A 99 -23.30 -26.58 -10.13
C GLY A 99 -21.82 -26.93 -9.92
N PRO A 100 -21.51 -27.99 -9.14
CA PRO A 100 -20.13 -28.33 -8.76
C PRO A 100 -19.19 -28.49 -9.95
N SER A 101 -17.96 -28.01 -9.80
CA SER A 101 -16.93 -27.97 -10.85
C SER A 101 -15.53 -28.19 -10.30
N ALA A 102 -14.54 -28.30 -11.19
CA ALA A 102 -13.12 -28.35 -10.80
C ALA A 102 -12.65 -27.09 -10.04
N PHE A 103 -13.43 -26.00 -10.11
CA PHE A 103 -13.09 -24.72 -9.50
C PHE A 103 -13.81 -24.47 -8.15
N ASP A 104 -14.51 -25.46 -7.60
CA ASP A 104 -15.26 -25.29 -6.33
C ASP A 104 -14.36 -24.97 -5.12
N ARG A 105 -13.06 -25.27 -5.23
CA ARG A 105 -12.06 -24.90 -4.23
C ARG A 105 -11.49 -23.49 -4.42
N TRP A 106 -11.72 -22.85 -5.57
CA TRP A 106 -11.22 -21.51 -5.81
C TRP A 106 -11.93 -20.51 -4.89
N ARG A 107 -11.17 -19.57 -4.36
CA ARG A 107 -11.60 -18.51 -3.45
C ARG A 107 -11.29 -17.18 -4.10
N VAL A 108 -12.11 -16.83 -5.08
CA VAL A 108 -12.02 -15.53 -5.74
C VAL A 108 -12.50 -14.43 -4.79
N ARG A 109 -11.56 -13.92 -4.00
CA ARG A 109 -11.75 -12.92 -2.94
C ARG A 109 -10.96 -11.68 -3.32
N PRO A 110 -11.58 -10.63 -3.85
CA PRO A 110 -10.90 -9.35 -4.03
C PRO A 110 -10.19 -8.94 -2.75
N THR A 111 -8.88 -8.76 -2.82
CA THR A 111 -8.00 -8.58 -1.64
C THR A 111 -7.07 -7.40 -1.86
N LEU A 112 -6.92 -6.57 -0.83
CA LEU A 112 -5.82 -5.62 -0.72
C LEU A 112 -4.89 -6.10 0.40
N TYR A 113 -3.62 -6.33 0.07
CA TYR A 113 -2.60 -6.66 1.06
C TYR A 113 -2.11 -5.38 1.72
N THR A 114 -2.01 -5.38 3.04
CA THR A 114 -1.79 -4.16 3.80
C THR A 114 -0.56 -4.25 4.67
N SER A 115 0.00 -3.09 5.00
CA SER A 115 0.91 -2.93 6.12
C SER A 115 0.73 -1.54 6.70
N LEU A 116 1.14 -1.39 7.96
CA LEU A 116 1.10 -0.13 8.68
C LEU A 116 2.44 0.10 9.37
N ILE A 117 3.05 1.26 9.12
CA ILE A 117 4.26 1.71 9.80
C ILE A 117 3.87 2.82 10.78
N GLU A 118 4.02 2.53 12.07
CA GLU A 118 3.76 3.47 13.17
C GLU A 118 5.09 4.04 13.66
N TYR A 119 5.21 5.36 13.75
CA TYR A 119 6.44 6.01 14.20
C TYR A 119 6.17 7.37 14.85
N MET A 120 7.17 7.86 15.57
CA MET A 120 7.14 9.18 16.21
C MET A 120 7.98 10.19 15.42
N ASP A 121 7.37 11.32 15.05
CA ASP A 121 8.06 12.48 14.48
C ASP A 121 7.26 13.76 14.74
N GLY A 122 7.66 14.53 15.76
CA GLY A 122 6.88 15.69 16.25
C GLY A 122 5.50 15.34 16.86
N GLY A 123 5.11 14.07 16.79
CA GLY A 123 3.82 13.47 17.15
C GLY A 123 3.77 12.04 16.62
N LYS A 124 2.68 11.31 16.85
CA LYS A 124 2.50 9.97 16.27
C LYS A 124 2.00 10.07 14.84
N ASN A 125 2.63 9.32 13.95
CA ASN A 125 2.29 9.28 12.53
C ASN A 125 2.20 7.83 12.06
N LEU A 126 1.44 7.62 10.99
CA LEU A 126 1.28 6.34 10.32
C LEU A 126 1.64 6.48 8.84
N VAL A 127 2.30 5.48 8.28
CA VAL A 127 2.20 5.19 6.85
C VAL A 127 1.31 3.97 6.69
N LEU A 128 0.20 4.15 5.97
CA LEU A 128 -0.75 3.10 5.63
C LEU A 128 -0.49 2.67 4.20
N VAL A 129 -0.28 1.38 3.97
CA VAL A 129 0.03 0.85 2.65
C VAL A 129 -1.03 -0.19 2.28
N TYR A 130 -1.53 -0.10 1.05
CA TYR A 130 -2.48 -1.04 0.46
C TYR A 130 -1.95 -1.47 -0.90
N HIS A 131 -1.78 -2.75 -1.09
CA HIS A 131 -1.25 -3.36 -2.30
C HIS A 131 -2.35 -4.10 -3.04
N LEU A 132 -2.42 -3.86 -4.34
CA LEU A 132 -3.30 -4.59 -5.24
C LEU A 132 -2.44 -5.61 -5.98
N TYR A 133 -2.77 -6.87 -5.81
CA TYR A 133 -2.13 -7.96 -6.52
C TYR A 133 -2.91 -8.30 -7.79
N HIS A 134 -2.18 -8.52 -8.88
CA HIS A 134 -2.73 -9.13 -10.08
C HIS A 134 -1.92 -10.38 -10.45
N ALA A 135 -2.60 -11.52 -10.51
CA ALA A 135 -1.99 -12.77 -10.99
C ALA A 135 -1.58 -12.71 -12.46
N LEU A 136 -2.19 -11.80 -13.20
CA LEU A 136 -2.00 -11.62 -14.63
C LEU A 136 -1.92 -10.14 -14.93
N ASP A 137 -0.90 -9.74 -15.69
CA ASP A 137 -0.84 -8.43 -16.34
C ASP A 137 -0.36 -8.59 -17.78
N LYS A 138 -0.42 -7.51 -18.58
CA LYS A 138 -0.02 -7.48 -19.98
C LYS A 138 0.95 -6.31 -20.19
N ASN A 139 2.16 -6.62 -20.61
CA ASN A 139 3.18 -5.60 -20.90
C ASN A 139 2.85 -4.81 -22.18
N ALA A 140 3.61 -3.76 -22.46
CA ALA A 140 3.43 -2.93 -23.65
C ALA A 140 3.66 -3.66 -24.99
N ALA A 141 4.40 -4.77 -24.98
CA ALA A 141 4.58 -5.64 -26.15
C ALA A 141 3.39 -6.61 -26.36
N GLY A 142 2.51 -6.71 -25.37
CA GLY A 142 1.33 -7.54 -25.37
C GLY A 142 1.50 -8.92 -24.73
N ASP A 143 2.66 -9.20 -24.12
CA ASP A 143 2.93 -10.45 -23.43
C ASP A 143 2.34 -10.45 -22.03
N TYR A 144 1.82 -11.60 -21.63
CA TYR A 144 1.26 -11.78 -20.30
C TYR A 144 2.36 -12.05 -19.27
N GLN A 145 2.31 -11.30 -18.18
CA GLN A 145 3.25 -11.37 -17.07
C GLN A 145 2.56 -11.82 -15.77
N LEU A 146 3.32 -12.49 -14.92
CA LEU A 146 2.91 -13.06 -13.64
C LEU A 146 3.33 -12.13 -12.48
N HIS A 147 2.50 -12.05 -11.45
CA HIS A 147 2.70 -11.25 -10.24
C HIS A 147 2.92 -9.74 -10.46
N ASP A 148 1.87 -9.04 -10.86
CA ASP A 148 1.87 -7.58 -10.79
C ASP A 148 1.46 -7.05 -9.42
N TRP A 149 2.00 -5.89 -9.08
CA TRP A 149 1.76 -5.24 -7.79
C TRP A 149 1.62 -3.73 -7.98
N GLU A 150 0.41 -3.24 -7.69
CA GLU A 150 0.11 -1.82 -7.57
C GLU A 150 -0.05 -1.45 -6.10
N ARG A 151 0.02 -0.16 -5.78
CA ARG A 151 0.07 0.32 -4.41
C ARG A 151 -0.59 1.68 -4.25
N VAL A 152 -1.33 1.80 -3.15
CA VAL A 152 -1.75 3.06 -2.53
C VAL A 152 -1.01 3.21 -1.20
N GLU A 153 -0.35 4.34 -0.97
CA GLU A 153 0.29 4.69 0.30
C GLU A 153 -0.30 5.99 0.82
N MET A 154 -0.55 6.10 2.13
CA MET A 154 -1.02 7.33 2.77
C MET A 154 -0.24 7.61 4.04
N GLN A 155 0.27 8.84 4.17
CA GLN A 155 0.83 9.31 5.44
C GLN A 155 -0.26 10.02 6.24
N VAL A 156 -0.54 9.51 7.44
CA VAL A 156 -1.50 10.08 8.39
C VAL A 156 -0.73 10.67 9.57
N LYS A 157 -0.97 11.96 9.87
CA LYS A 157 -0.28 12.69 10.93
C LYS A 157 -1.17 12.99 12.12
N ASN A 158 -0.53 13.19 13.27
CA ASN A 158 -1.18 13.58 14.53
C ASN A 158 -2.18 12.52 15.04
N VAL A 159 -1.80 11.25 14.94
CA VAL A 159 -2.65 10.13 15.36
C VAL A 159 -2.83 10.09 16.86
N VAL A 160 -4.09 10.03 17.30
CA VAL A 160 -4.49 9.90 18.70
C VAL A 160 -5.57 8.85 18.84
N GLY A 161 -5.27 7.72 19.48
CA GLY A 161 -6.25 6.67 19.75
C GLY A 161 -6.84 6.04 18.49
N ASN A 162 -8.16 6.20 18.29
CA ASN A 162 -8.91 5.63 17.16
C ASN A 162 -8.93 6.61 15.97
N PRO A 163 -9.11 6.13 14.73
CA PRO A 163 -9.27 7.02 13.58
C PRO A 163 -10.52 7.92 13.68
N GLY A 164 -10.54 8.99 12.90
CA GLY A 164 -11.54 10.05 12.88
C GLY A 164 -11.44 11.06 14.02
N SER A 165 -10.34 11.04 14.78
CA SER A 165 -10.20 11.76 16.07
C SER A 165 -9.19 12.91 16.03
N GLY A 166 -9.10 13.60 14.88
CA GLY A 166 -8.29 14.82 14.72
C GLY A 166 -6.96 14.60 13.98
N GLU A 167 -6.68 13.38 13.54
CA GLU A 167 -5.60 13.11 12.60
C GLU A 167 -5.93 13.65 11.19
N SER A 168 -4.91 13.75 10.34
CA SER A 168 -5.09 14.18 8.95
C SER A 168 -4.18 13.43 7.99
N VAL A 169 -4.68 13.11 6.80
CA VAL A 169 -3.85 12.61 5.69
C VAL A 169 -3.00 13.76 5.17
N ALA A 170 -1.68 13.65 5.32
CA ALA A 170 -0.71 14.63 4.84
C ALA A 170 -0.46 14.51 3.35
N TYR A 171 -0.40 13.27 2.84
CA TYR A 171 -0.35 12.98 1.42
C TYR A 171 -0.82 11.54 1.15
N ALA A 172 -1.14 11.28 -0.11
CA ALA A 172 -1.30 9.94 -0.66
C ALA A 172 -0.38 9.76 -1.88
N VAL A 173 0.05 8.53 -2.13
CA VAL A 173 0.85 8.12 -3.28
C VAL A 173 0.18 6.94 -3.95
N VAL A 174 0.15 6.94 -5.28
CA VAL A 174 -0.28 5.77 -6.06
C VAL A 174 0.79 5.37 -7.06
N THR A 175 0.93 4.07 -7.30
CA THR A 175 1.81 3.57 -8.36
C THR A 175 1.18 3.75 -9.73
N GLN A 176 2.02 4.16 -10.67
CA GLN A 176 1.67 4.27 -12.07
C GLN A 176 2.81 3.71 -12.90
N HIS A 177 2.80 2.40 -13.14
CA HIS A 177 3.94 1.66 -13.65
C HIS A 177 5.19 1.88 -12.76
N LYS A 178 6.25 2.50 -13.30
CA LYS A 178 7.50 2.85 -12.59
C LYS A 178 7.44 4.17 -11.82
N ARG A 179 6.33 4.93 -11.91
CA ARG A 179 6.17 6.21 -11.23
C ARG A 179 5.40 6.03 -9.92
N ASN A 180 5.64 6.94 -8.98
CA ASN A 180 4.89 7.04 -7.74
C ASN A 180 4.32 8.45 -7.65
N VAL A 181 3.04 8.59 -8.04
CA VAL A 181 2.39 9.89 -8.17
C VAL A 181 1.87 10.31 -6.80
N VAL A 182 2.26 11.49 -6.32
CA VAL A 182 1.86 12.00 -5.00
C VAL A 182 0.79 13.08 -5.10
N ARG A 183 -0.11 13.10 -4.12
CA ARG A 183 -1.06 14.18 -3.88
C ARG A 183 -1.04 14.55 -2.40
N GLN A 184 -0.64 15.80 -2.12
CA GLN A 184 -0.59 16.34 -0.77
C GLN A 184 -1.97 16.82 -0.29
N GLN A 185 -2.11 16.96 1.02
CA GLN A 185 -3.27 17.59 1.64
C GLN A 185 -3.58 18.93 0.99
N GLY A 186 -4.86 19.15 0.67
CA GLY A 186 -5.34 20.37 0.00
C GLY A 186 -5.22 20.34 -1.53
N ASN A 187 -4.62 19.30 -2.12
CA ASN A 187 -4.69 19.10 -3.57
C ASN A 187 -6.12 18.76 -3.99
N THR A 188 -6.60 19.34 -5.09
CA THR A 188 -7.96 19.15 -5.63
C THR A 188 -8.23 17.75 -6.15
N ASP A 189 -7.18 17.01 -6.53
CA ASP A 189 -7.28 15.63 -7.01
C ASP A 189 -7.28 14.62 -5.84
N LEU A 190 -7.05 15.06 -4.60
CA LEU A 190 -7.02 14.19 -3.43
C LEU A 190 -8.43 14.06 -2.83
N ASN A 191 -9.26 13.22 -3.44
CA ASN A 191 -10.66 13.06 -3.06
C ASN A 191 -10.91 11.81 -2.21
N PHE A 192 -11.73 11.98 -1.17
CA PHE A 192 -12.15 10.91 -0.27
C PHE A 192 -13.67 10.77 -0.23
N MET A 193 -14.16 9.54 -0.15
CA MET A 193 -15.50 9.25 0.32
C MET A 193 -15.51 9.28 1.86
N GLN A 194 -16.18 10.29 2.40
CA GLN A 194 -16.41 10.41 3.84
C GLN A 194 -17.65 9.59 4.24
N THR A 195 -17.51 8.78 5.28
CA THR A 195 -18.58 8.02 5.91
C THR A 195 -18.47 8.16 7.43
N PRO A 196 -19.51 7.81 8.21
CA PRO A 196 -19.41 7.82 9.68
C PRO A 196 -18.29 6.94 10.24
N THR A 197 -17.81 5.95 9.47
CA THR A 197 -16.84 4.95 9.92
C THR A 197 -15.57 4.91 9.05
N GLY A 198 -15.35 5.90 8.17
CA GLY A 198 -14.25 5.83 7.21
C GLY A 198 -14.06 7.08 6.35
N SER A 199 -12.83 7.26 5.90
CA SER A 199 -12.39 8.27 4.93
C SER A 199 -11.64 7.56 3.82
N HIS A 200 -12.37 7.08 2.82
CA HIS A 200 -11.85 6.18 1.78
C HIS A 200 -11.33 6.96 0.59
N LEU A 201 -10.03 6.85 0.28
CA LEU A 201 -9.44 7.50 -0.90
C LEU A 201 -10.11 6.98 -2.18
N LEU A 202 -10.48 7.87 -3.09
CA LEU A 202 -11.06 7.50 -4.38
C LEU A 202 -9.96 7.31 -5.42
N ILE A 203 -9.79 6.07 -5.87
CA ILE A 203 -8.79 5.68 -6.86
C ILE A 203 -9.49 5.11 -8.09
N TRP A 204 -8.91 5.37 -9.25
CA TRP A 204 -9.28 4.69 -10.49
C TRP A 204 -8.13 3.78 -10.91
N GLN A 205 -8.45 2.54 -11.25
CA GLN A 205 -7.52 1.56 -11.78
C GLN A 205 -7.76 1.36 -13.27
N ALA A 206 -6.69 1.49 -14.05
CA ALA A 206 -6.68 1.13 -15.45
C ALA A 206 -6.83 -0.38 -15.63
N GLU A 207 -7.27 -0.77 -16.83
CA GLU A 207 -7.26 -2.16 -17.26
C GLU A 207 -6.48 -2.27 -18.56
N TRP A 208 -6.24 -3.48 -19.05
CA TRP A 208 -5.53 -3.64 -20.32
C TRP A 208 -6.25 -2.92 -21.47
N SER A 209 -5.45 -2.23 -22.26
CA SER A 209 -5.91 -1.49 -23.41
C SER A 209 -4.91 -1.68 -24.54
N ASP A 210 -5.37 -2.20 -25.68
CA ASP A 210 -4.55 -2.29 -26.90
C ASP A 210 -4.42 -0.92 -27.61
N LYS A 211 -4.91 0.18 -27.00
CA LYS A 211 -4.78 1.53 -27.53
C LYS A 211 -3.46 2.16 -27.12
N LEU A 212 -2.69 2.62 -28.10
CA LEU A 212 -1.35 3.21 -27.99
C LEU A 212 -1.22 4.44 -27.06
N LEU A 213 -2.32 5.14 -26.77
CA LEU A 213 -2.35 6.40 -25.97
C LEU A 213 -3.50 6.37 -24.95
N ALA A 214 -3.53 5.34 -24.11
CA ALA A 214 -4.48 5.25 -23.01
C ALA A 214 -3.77 4.71 -21.77
N ALA A 215 -4.27 5.11 -20.60
CA ALA A 215 -4.00 4.40 -19.35
C ALA A 215 -4.18 2.88 -19.54
N HIS A 216 -3.16 2.11 -19.17
CA HIS A 216 -3.06 0.66 -19.42
C HIS A 216 -2.24 -0.03 -18.31
N GLY A 217 -2.22 -1.37 -18.32
CA GLY A 217 -1.33 -2.17 -17.47
C GLY A 217 -1.56 -1.96 -15.98
N GLN A 218 -2.82 -2.04 -15.54
CA GLN A 218 -3.25 -2.02 -14.14
C GLN A 218 -2.92 -0.75 -13.33
N GLU A 219 -2.32 0.28 -13.95
CA GLU A 219 -1.88 1.50 -13.26
C GLU A 219 -3.00 2.20 -12.46
N LEU A 220 -2.60 2.87 -11.38
CA LEU A 220 -3.52 3.63 -10.54
C LEU A 220 -3.47 5.12 -10.83
N ARG A 221 -4.65 5.76 -10.73
CA ARG A 221 -4.83 7.20 -10.88
C ARG A 221 -5.70 7.74 -9.75
N PHE A 222 -5.45 8.99 -9.37
CA PHE A 222 -6.33 9.72 -8.48
C PHE A 222 -7.60 10.12 -9.21
N VAL A 223 -8.74 9.92 -8.56
CA VAL A 223 -10.03 10.42 -9.04
C VAL A 223 -10.15 11.90 -8.68
N THR A 224 -10.42 12.74 -9.66
CA THR A 224 -10.45 14.19 -9.46
C THR A 224 -11.82 14.72 -9.01
N GLU A 225 -12.87 13.90 -9.10
CA GLU A 225 -14.17 14.27 -8.56
C GLU A 225 -14.40 13.87 -7.11
N PRO A 226 -15.15 14.70 -6.35
CA PRO A 226 -15.58 14.33 -5.02
C PRO A 226 -16.64 13.21 -5.06
N TYR A 227 -16.77 12.46 -3.95
CA TYR A 227 -17.76 11.39 -3.83
C TYR A 227 -19.21 11.83 -4.13
N SER A 228 -19.58 13.07 -3.82
CA SER A 228 -20.91 13.62 -4.09
C SER A 228 -21.28 13.56 -5.58
N PHE A 229 -20.30 13.67 -6.49
CA PHE A 229 -20.52 13.48 -7.92
C PHE A 229 -21.01 12.05 -8.22
N PHE A 230 -20.31 11.04 -7.70
CA PHE A 230 -20.66 9.63 -7.90
C PHE A 230 -21.99 9.28 -7.23
N ALA A 231 -22.24 9.78 -6.02
CA ALA A 231 -23.53 9.59 -5.35
C ALA A 231 -24.71 10.13 -6.19
N GLY A 232 -24.57 11.32 -6.78
CA GLY A 232 -25.58 11.90 -7.68
C GLY A 232 -25.77 11.09 -8.97
N ARG A 233 -24.68 10.56 -9.54
CA ARG A 233 -24.74 9.70 -10.73
C ARG A 233 -25.36 8.33 -10.44
N MET A 234 -25.08 7.75 -9.28
CA MET A 234 -25.73 6.53 -8.80
C MET A 234 -27.23 6.73 -8.62
N ALA A 235 -27.65 7.83 -7.98
CA ALA A 235 -29.06 8.13 -7.74
C ALA A 235 -29.84 8.41 -9.04
N SER A 236 -29.22 9.05 -10.02
CA SER A 236 -29.84 9.36 -11.32
C SER A 236 -29.73 8.23 -12.35
N GLY A 237 -29.00 7.15 -12.04
CA GLY A 237 -28.70 6.09 -13.01
C GLY A 237 -27.86 6.55 -14.21
N GLY A 238 -27.08 7.62 -14.06
CA GLY A 238 -26.28 8.20 -15.14
C GLY A 238 -25.10 7.34 -15.59
N LYS A 239 -24.32 7.84 -16.55
CA LYS A 239 -23.07 7.21 -16.99
C LYS A 239 -22.09 7.03 -15.83
N ALA A 240 -21.45 5.86 -15.79
CA ALA A 240 -20.44 5.50 -14.83
C ALA A 240 -19.05 5.81 -15.40
N GLU A 241 -18.58 7.03 -15.14
CA GLU A 241 -17.30 7.53 -15.60
C GLU A 241 -16.69 8.44 -14.52
N ALA A 242 -15.36 8.51 -14.43
CA ALA A 242 -14.59 9.37 -13.52
C ALA A 242 -13.53 10.16 -14.31
N ASP A 243 -13.35 11.43 -13.99
CA ASP A 243 -12.15 12.17 -14.37
C ASP A 243 -10.99 11.72 -13.48
N VAL A 244 -9.82 11.59 -14.09
CA VAL A 244 -8.60 11.13 -13.41
C VAL A 244 -7.47 12.12 -13.63
N ASN A 245 -6.49 12.12 -12.74
CA ASN A 245 -5.42 13.10 -12.79
C ASN A 245 -4.54 12.97 -14.05
N ASN A 246 -4.16 14.13 -14.60
CA ASN A 246 -3.24 14.27 -15.74
C ASN A 246 -3.65 13.49 -17.00
N ASP A 247 -4.95 13.35 -17.24
CA ASP A 247 -5.49 12.68 -18.42
C ASP A 247 -6.74 13.42 -18.91
N ASP A 248 -6.97 13.39 -20.22
CA ASP A 248 -8.09 14.05 -20.86
C ASP A 248 -9.31 13.12 -20.93
N GLY A 249 -10.46 13.68 -20.56
CA GLY A 249 -11.75 13.03 -20.64
C GLY A 249 -11.98 11.94 -19.60
N ARG A 250 -13.26 11.62 -19.43
CA ARG A 250 -13.73 10.71 -18.39
C ARG A 250 -13.41 9.26 -18.69
N LYS A 251 -12.88 8.56 -17.70
CA LYS A 251 -12.57 7.14 -17.73
C LYS A 251 -13.77 6.32 -17.31
N LYS A 252 -14.00 5.21 -18.01
CA LYS A 252 -15.15 4.36 -17.79
C LYS A 252 -14.99 3.55 -16.51
N LEU A 253 -16.11 3.33 -15.85
CA LEU A 253 -16.20 2.50 -14.66
C LEU A 253 -17.15 1.34 -14.94
N HIS A 254 -16.71 0.15 -14.57
CA HIS A 254 -17.48 -1.09 -14.68
C HIS A 254 -17.56 -1.82 -13.35
N TYR A 255 -16.58 -1.58 -12.49
CA TYR A 255 -16.57 -2.02 -11.10
C TYR A 255 -16.38 -0.86 -10.14
N ALA A 256 -16.95 -1.01 -8.95
CA ALA A 256 -16.54 -0.33 -7.74
C ALA A 256 -16.15 -1.39 -6.70
N PHE A 257 -14.87 -1.43 -6.33
CA PHE A 257 -14.36 -2.26 -5.25
C PHE A 257 -14.38 -1.46 -3.95
N VAL A 258 -15.05 -2.01 -2.94
CA VAL A 258 -15.38 -1.33 -1.69
C VAL A 258 -14.88 -2.15 -0.49
N PRO A 259 -14.26 -1.54 0.53
CA PRO A 259 -13.78 -2.29 1.69
C PRO A 259 -14.94 -2.98 2.42
N GLU A 260 -14.86 -4.29 2.61
CA GLU A 260 -15.92 -5.11 3.24
C GLU A 260 -16.23 -4.66 4.68
N ASP A 261 -15.21 -4.13 5.37
CA ASP A 261 -15.30 -3.71 6.77
C ASP A 261 -15.90 -2.31 6.95
N SER A 262 -16.20 -1.57 5.87
CA SER A 262 -16.88 -0.27 5.93
C SER A 262 -18.37 -0.43 5.60
N ALA A 263 -19.17 -0.75 6.62
CA ALA A 263 -20.62 -0.96 6.45
C ALA A 263 -21.32 0.22 5.75
N ALA A 264 -20.90 1.46 6.03
CA ALA A 264 -21.45 2.65 5.40
C ALA A 264 -21.07 2.76 3.91
N ALA A 265 -19.82 2.45 3.53
CA ALA A 265 -19.41 2.42 2.13
C ALA A 265 -20.07 1.28 1.37
N VAL A 266 -20.14 0.08 1.97
CA VAL A 266 -20.85 -1.09 1.43
C VAL A 266 -22.31 -0.75 1.16
N ALA A 267 -23.01 -0.14 2.12
CA ALA A 267 -24.40 0.26 1.95
C ALA A 267 -24.57 1.31 0.86
N ALA A 268 -23.69 2.31 0.81
CA ALA A 268 -23.77 3.39 -0.17
C ALA A 268 -23.58 2.91 -1.62
N PHE A 269 -22.69 1.93 -1.84
CA PHE A 269 -22.51 1.31 -3.14
C PHE A 269 -23.44 0.12 -3.39
N ASN A 270 -24.11 -0.41 -2.36
CA ASN A 270 -24.75 -1.72 -2.37
C ASN A 270 -23.77 -2.81 -2.86
N ALA A 271 -22.56 -2.80 -2.31
CA ALA A 271 -21.50 -3.73 -2.68
C ALA A 271 -21.76 -5.14 -2.14
N GLN A 272 -21.35 -6.16 -2.89
CA GLN A 272 -21.57 -7.57 -2.55
C GLN A 272 -20.25 -8.36 -2.65
N PRO A 273 -20.03 -9.39 -1.82
CA PRO A 273 -18.88 -10.25 -1.97
C PRO A 273 -18.97 -11.07 -3.26
N VAL A 274 -17.82 -11.44 -3.83
CA VAL A 274 -17.74 -12.47 -4.86
C VAL A 274 -17.63 -13.83 -4.17
N ARG A 275 -18.48 -14.76 -4.60
CA ARG A 275 -18.57 -16.16 -4.16
C ARG A 275 -18.78 -17.03 -5.37
N TYR A 276 -18.54 -18.34 -5.28
CA TYR A 276 -18.84 -19.24 -6.38
C TYR A 276 -20.27 -19.05 -6.86
N ALA A 277 -21.25 -19.14 -5.96
CA ALA A 277 -22.68 -19.07 -6.29
C ALA A 277 -23.16 -17.74 -6.92
N ASN A 278 -22.40 -16.65 -6.83
CA ASN A 278 -22.79 -15.35 -7.38
C ASN A 278 -21.77 -14.75 -8.36
N ALA A 279 -20.67 -15.46 -8.63
CA ALA A 279 -19.59 -15.03 -9.53
C ALA A 279 -20.15 -14.55 -10.87
N ASP A 280 -21.12 -15.29 -11.40
CA ASP A 280 -21.82 -14.95 -12.64
C ASP A 280 -22.46 -13.56 -12.65
N ALA A 281 -23.15 -13.24 -11.56
CA ALA A 281 -23.87 -11.99 -11.40
C ALA A 281 -22.91 -10.82 -11.13
N GLN A 282 -21.73 -11.09 -10.56
CA GLN A 282 -20.71 -10.08 -10.26
C GLN A 282 -19.77 -9.82 -11.43
N ALA A 283 -19.79 -10.61 -12.49
CA ALA A 283 -19.00 -10.35 -13.68
C ALA A 283 -19.66 -9.26 -14.54
N SER A 284 -18.91 -8.19 -14.84
CA SER A 284 -19.41 -6.99 -15.54
C SER A 284 -19.88 -7.30 -16.96
N ARG A 285 -19.13 -8.10 -17.73
CA ARG A 285 -19.36 -8.41 -19.15
C ARG A 285 -19.41 -7.20 -20.09
N TYR A 286 -19.14 -5.99 -19.58
CA TYR A 286 -19.13 -4.80 -20.41
C TYR A 286 -17.87 -4.71 -21.25
N ASP A 287 -18.04 -4.23 -22.48
CA ASP A 287 -16.96 -3.94 -23.42
C ASP A 287 -16.10 -2.76 -22.92
N ASN A 288 -14.78 -2.97 -22.94
CA ASN A 288 -13.69 -2.00 -22.84
C ASN A 288 -13.93 -0.67 -23.63
N GLY A 289 -14.78 -0.68 -24.65
CA GLY A 289 -15.18 0.47 -25.47
C GLY A 289 -16.42 1.25 -25.02
N SER A 290 -17.24 0.73 -24.10
CA SER A 290 -18.56 1.30 -23.80
C SER A 290 -18.67 1.78 -22.36
N SER A 291 -19.26 2.96 -22.15
CA SER A 291 -19.60 3.44 -20.82
C SER A 291 -20.80 2.67 -20.30
N ALA A 292 -20.67 2.04 -19.13
CA ALA A 292 -21.80 1.54 -18.39
C ALA A 292 -22.58 2.71 -17.79
N ASN A 293 -23.86 2.48 -17.48
CA ASN A 293 -24.58 3.33 -16.53
C ASN A 293 -24.43 2.73 -15.13
N TRP A 294 -24.55 3.55 -14.09
CA TRP A 294 -24.41 3.11 -12.69
C TRP A 294 -25.25 1.89 -12.29
N PRO A 295 -26.48 1.68 -12.77
CA PRO A 295 -27.24 0.46 -12.46
C PRO A 295 -26.58 -0.83 -12.94
N ALA A 296 -25.66 -0.73 -13.92
CA ALA A 296 -24.96 -1.86 -14.50
C ALA A 296 -23.53 -2.05 -13.98
N VAL A 297 -23.00 -1.06 -13.24
CA VAL A 297 -21.72 -1.16 -12.55
C VAL A 297 -21.82 -2.24 -11.48
N LYS A 298 -20.88 -3.19 -11.48
CA LYS A 298 -20.77 -4.21 -10.45
C LYS A 298 -20.12 -3.59 -9.22
N ARG A 299 -20.70 -3.80 -8.04
CA ARG A 299 -20.16 -3.28 -6.79
C ARG A 299 -19.74 -4.46 -5.94
N VAL A 300 -18.44 -4.59 -5.75
CA VAL A 300 -17.83 -5.77 -5.17
C VAL A 300 -17.13 -5.38 -3.88
N THR A 301 -17.31 -6.17 -2.82
CA THR A 301 -16.51 -5.98 -1.61
C THR A 301 -15.13 -6.61 -1.77
N TYR A 302 -14.12 -5.99 -1.17
CA TYR A 302 -12.79 -6.57 -1.01
C TYR A 302 -12.42 -6.65 0.47
N GLU A 303 -11.49 -7.53 0.79
CA GLU A 303 -10.95 -7.67 2.14
C GLU A 303 -9.53 -7.11 2.28
N LEU A 304 -9.13 -6.89 3.53
CA LEU A 304 -7.76 -6.59 3.88
C LEU A 304 -7.08 -7.87 4.40
N GLN A 305 -5.88 -8.14 3.91
CA GLN A 305 -4.93 -9.13 4.43
C GLN A 305 -3.61 -8.42 4.73
N ASP A 306 -2.65 -9.08 5.38
CA ASP A 306 -1.34 -8.49 5.63
C ASP A 306 -0.34 -8.91 4.56
N ILE A 307 0.56 -8.00 4.20
CA ILE A 307 1.67 -8.38 3.33
C ILE A 307 2.58 -9.42 4.00
N ALA A 308 2.55 -9.49 5.34
CA ALA A 308 3.32 -10.44 6.14
C ALA A 308 2.97 -11.91 5.83
N ASP A 309 1.71 -12.19 5.49
CA ASP A 309 1.16 -13.54 5.24
C ASP A 309 1.87 -14.24 4.09
N ILE A 310 2.34 -13.45 3.13
CA ILE A 310 3.01 -13.97 1.93
C ILE A 310 4.54 -13.88 2.03
N VAL A 311 5.12 -13.28 3.09
CA VAL A 311 6.58 -13.22 3.40
C VAL A 311 7.25 -14.58 3.34
N PRO A 312 6.74 -15.62 4.04
CA PRO A 312 7.39 -16.92 4.11
C PRO A 312 7.55 -17.61 2.74
N THR A 313 6.68 -17.31 1.77
CA THR A 313 6.70 -17.94 0.45
C THR A 313 7.99 -17.65 -0.33
N HIS A 314 8.69 -16.57 0.00
CA HIS A 314 9.94 -16.15 -0.64
C HIS A 314 11.18 -16.67 0.12
N TRP A 315 11.01 -17.16 1.34
CA TRP A 315 12.11 -17.53 2.22
C TRP A 315 12.80 -18.82 1.77
N GLU A 316 14.12 -18.89 1.90
CA GLU A 316 14.93 -20.04 1.48
C GLU A 316 14.46 -21.39 2.02
N TYR A 317 13.91 -21.40 3.24
CA TYR A 317 13.39 -22.62 3.88
C TYR A 317 11.86 -22.70 3.86
N GLY A 318 11.20 -21.75 3.20
CA GLY A 318 9.74 -21.64 3.07
C GLY A 318 9.17 -22.29 1.80
N GLY A 319 9.90 -23.21 1.17
CA GLY A 319 9.43 -23.87 -0.06
C GLY A 319 9.50 -23.00 -1.32
N TRP A 320 10.29 -21.92 -1.30
CA TRP A 320 10.39 -20.92 -2.39
C TRP A 320 10.58 -21.52 -3.79
N ALA A 321 11.23 -22.68 -3.92
CA ALA A 321 11.55 -23.28 -5.22
C ALA A 321 10.30 -23.63 -6.04
N THR A 322 9.13 -23.75 -5.41
CA THR A 322 7.83 -23.90 -6.10
C THR A 322 7.42 -22.60 -6.80
N HIS A 323 7.74 -21.43 -6.24
CA HIS A 323 7.16 -20.14 -6.62
C HIS A 323 8.15 -19.17 -7.25
N TRP A 324 9.44 -19.31 -6.92
CA TRP A 324 10.50 -18.36 -7.23
C TRP A 324 11.72 -19.06 -7.82
N LEU A 325 12.57 -18.26 -8.47
CA LEU A 325 13.87 -18.65 -8.99
C LEU A 325 14.99 -18.22 -8.00
N PRO A 326 16.12 -18.96 -7.95
CA PRO A 326 17.20 -18.66 -7.01
C PRO A 326 18.01 -17.40 -7.36
N ASP A 327 17.78 -16.80 -8.53
CA ASP A 327 18.56 -15.67 -9.00
C ASP A 327 18.21 -14.39 -8.22
N GLY A 328 19.21 -13.52 -8.04
CA GLY A 328 19.02 -12.20 -7.43
C GLY A 328 18.46 -12.22 -6.00
N PRO A 329 18.94 -13.10 -5.09
CA PRO A 329 18.39 -13.17 -3.75
C PRO A 329 18.58 -11.87 -2.98
N GLN A 330 17.61 -11.57 -2.12
CA GLN A 330 17.68 -10.48 -1.15
C GLN A 330 18.13 -11.03 0.21
N TYR A 331 19.00 -10.29 0.88
CA TYR A 331 19.51 -10.65 2.20
C TYR A 331 18.94 -9.69 3.24
N PHE A 332 18.34 -10.25 4.28
CA PHE A 332 17.74 -9.50 5.37
C PHE A 332 18.35 -9.92 6.70
N PHE A 333 18.76 -8.95 7.50
CA PHE A 333 18.97 -9.21 8.93
C PHE A 333 17.65 -8.99 9.67
N LEU A 334 17.02 -10.09 10.08
CA LEU A 334 15.81 -10.09 10.90
C LEU A 334 16.15 -10.00 12.38
N GLU A 335 15.78 -8.92 13.04
CA GLU A 335 15.97 -8.79 14.49
C GLU A 335 15.00 -9.68 15.28
N SER A 336 13.84 -9.94 14.71
CA SER A 336 12.79 -10.78 15.28
C SER A 336 12.25 -11.74 14.22
N PRO A 337 11.73 -12.91 14.62
CA PRO A 337 11.10 -13.83 13.68
C PRO A 337 9.85 -13.19 13.05
N VAL A 338 9.55 -13.58 11.81
CA VAL A 338 8.19 -13.40 11.26
C VAL A 338 7.35 -14.53 11.82
N VAL A 339 6.22 -14.18 12.42
CA VAL A 339 5.33 -15.13 13.10
C VAL A 339 3.96 -15.13 12.45
N ASN A 340 3.33 -16.30 12.41
CA ASN A 340 1.94 -16.44 12.04
C ASN A 340 0.99 -16.00 13.18
N GLU A 341 -0.32 -16.12 12.97
CA GLU A 341 -1.35 -15.62 13.88
C GLU A 341 -1.41 -16.44 15.17
N ALA A 342 -0.95 -17.69 15.11
CA ALA A 342 -0.76 -18.55 16.28
C ALA A 342 0.52 -18.20 17.08
N GLY A 343 1.29 -17.20 16.64
CA GLY A 343 2.56 -16.79 17.23
C GLY A 343 3.71 -17.75 16.95
N GLN A 344 3.57 -18.65 15.98
CA GLN A 344 4.62 -19.59 15.58
C GLN A 344 5.53 -18.91 14.58
N ALA A 345 6.84 -19.05 14.77
CA ALA A 345 7.82 -18.49 13.84
C ALA A 345 7.76 -19.23 12.50
N GLU A 346 7.46 -18.50 11.43
CA GLU A 346 7.50 -18.99 10.05
C GLU A 346 8.83 -18.67 9.39
N VAL A 347 9.44 -17.54 9.76
CA VAL A 347 10.81 -17.20 9.39
C VAL A 347 11.59 -16.87 10.65
N SER A 348 12.73 -17.55 10.86
CA SER A 348 13.57 -17.30 12.03
C SER A 348 14.28 -15.95 11.98
N ALA A 349 14.58 -15.37 13.14
CA ALA A 349 15.48 -14.21 13.24
C ALA A 349 16.91 -14.52 12.72
N GLY A 350 17.73 -13.49 12.57
CA GLY A 350 19.10 -13.55 12.06
C GLY A 350 19.20 -13.23 10.57
N MET A 351 20.34 -13.57 9.96
CA MET A 351 20.54 -13.36 8.54
C MET A 351 19.71 -14.37 7.75
N GLN A 352 18.72 -13.87 7.02
CA GLN A 352 17.80 -14.64 6.19
C GLN A 352 17.96 -14.26 4.72
N ARG A 353 17.66 -15.24 3.87
CA ARG A 353 17.71 -15.09 2.42
C ARG A 353 16.31 -15.29 1.83
N PHE A 354 15.94 -14.38 0.94
CA PHE A 354 14.66 -14.37 0.24
C PHE A 354 14.88 -14.35 -1.27
N PHE A 355 14.03 -15.06 -2.00
CA PHE A 355 14.05 -15.16 -3.45
C PHE A 355 12.81 -14.48 -4.00
N SER A 356 13.01 -13.50 -4.87
CA SER A 356 11.91 -12.71 -5.43
C SER A 356 11.77 -12.86 -6.94
N LYS A 357 12.76 -13.38 -7.67
CA LYS A 357 12.61 -13.54 -9.12
C LYS A 357 11.49 -14.54 -9.41
N THR A 358 10.49 -14.12 -10.19
CA THR A 358 9.30 -14.91 -10.50
C THR A 358 9.68 -16.22 -11.19
N ARG A 359 9.09 -17.33 -10.73
CA ARG A 359 8.99 -18.55 -11.52
C ARG A 359 7.63 -18.55 -12.20
N ASP A 360 7.62 -18.64 -13.52
CA ASP A 360 6.42 -18.65 -14.31
C ASP A 360 6.40 -19.91 -15.16
N LEU A 361 5.33 -20.73 -15.02
CA LEU A 361 5.21 -22.00 -15.73
C LEU A 361 4.94 -21.82 -17.23
N GLU A 362 4.42 -20.67 -17.65
CA GLU A 362 4.06 -20.44 -19.06
C GLU A 362 5.25 -19.91 -19.88
N ASN A 363 6.12 -19.08 -19.30
CA ASN A 363 7.29 -18.49 -19.97
C ASN A 363 8.27 -17.88 -18.96
N GLU A 364 9.43 -17.37 -19.44
CA GLU A 364 10.29 -16.54 -18.61
C GLU A 364 9.65 -15.16 -18.37
N ASP A 365 9.65 -14.71 -17.11
CA ASP A 365 9.24 -13.38 -16.68
C ASP A 365 10.39 -12.72 -15.92
N ASP A 366 10.58 -11.42 -16.13
CA ASP A 366 11.62 -10.61 -15.47
C ASP A 366 11.11 -9.91 -14.21
N ARG A 367 9.83 -10.11 -13.87
CA ARG A 367 9.25 -9.58 -12.64
C ARG A 367 9.83 -10.22 -11.39
N GLU A 368 9.71 -9.44 -10.34
CA GLU A 368 10.12 -9.82 -9.00
C GLU A 368 8.92 -9.72 -8.05
N GLY A 369 8.90 -10.58 -7.03
CA GLY A 369 8.03 -10.49 -5.87
C GLY A 369 8.39 -9.32 -4.96
N TYR A 370 7.58 -9.10 -3.92
CA TYR A 370 7.63 -7.87 -3.13
C TYR A 370 8.91 -7.64 -2.28
N PRO A 371 9.68 -8.64 -1.80
CA PRO A 371 10.85 -8.37 -0.96
C PRO A 371 11.97 -7.58 -1.66
N SER A 372 12.02 -7.58 -3.00
CA SER A 372 12.97 -6.75 -3.76
C SER A 372 12.36 -5.44 -4.26
N LYS A 373 11.06 -5.22 -4.05
CA LYS A 373 10.41 -3.99 -4.49
C LYS A 373 10.85 -2.83 -3.61
N LYS A 374 11.27 -1.76 -4.27
CA LYS A 374 11.66 -0.49 -3.64
C LYS A 374 10.61 0.08 -2.70
N TRP A 375 9.33 -0.06 -3.04
CA TRP A 375 8.23 0.38 -2.20
C TRP A 375 8.18 -0.34 -0.85
N PHE A 376 8.70 -1.56 -0.75
CA PHE A 376 8.73 -2.30 0.52
C PHE A 376 9.56 -1.55 1.57
N PHE A 377 10.55 -0.77 1.14
CA PHE A 377 11.45 0.01 1.98
C PHE A 377 11.16 1.51 2.01
N GLY A 378 10.13 1.98 1.29
CA GLY A 378 9.94 3.43 1.14
C GLY A 378 10.92 4.09 0.16
N THR A 379 11.65 3.33 -0.67
CA THR A 379 12.80 3.86 -1.42
C THR A 379 12.47 4.13 -2.89
N PHE A 380 11.53 5.03 -3.15
CA PHE A 380 11.06 5.33 -4.51
C PHE A 380 10.92 6.83 -4.76
N GLU A 381 10.98 7.26 -6.01
CA GLU A 381 10.87 8.68 -6.38
C GLU A 381 9.41 9.15 -6.39
N LEU A 382 9.12 10.31 -5.80
CA LEU A 382 7.81 10.96 -5.83
C LEU A 382 7.65 11.91 -7.01
N ASN A 383 6.54 11.75 -7.74
CA ASN A 383 6.25 12.47 -8.97
C ASN A 383 4.94 13.29 -8.82
N ASP A 384 4.89 14.49 -9.40
CA ASP A 384 3.68 15.33 -9.42
C ASP A 384 2.70 14.93 -10.52
N LYS A 385 3.20 14.43 -11.64
CA LYS A 385 2.44 14.14 -12.86
C LYS A 385 2.32 12.65 -13.11
N ALA A 386 1.10 12.24 -13.43
CA ALA A 386 0.87 10.99 -14.15
C ALA A 386 1.08 11.17 -15.67
N SER A 387 1.37 10.09 -16.40
CA SER A 387 1.62 10.16 -17.84
C SER A 387 1.33 8.83 -18.55
N ASP A 388 0.51 8.90 -19.61
CA ASP A 388 0.04 7.74 -20.40
C ASP A 388 1.12 7.17 -21.32
N THR A 389 2.13 7.97 -21.64
CA THR A 389 3.34 7.52 -22.32
C THR A 389 4.24 6.89 -21.25
N GLY A 390 4.09 5.58 -21.04
CA GLY A 390 4.96 4.81 -20.17
C GLY A 390 6.44 5.13 -20.47
N GLY A 391 7.22 5.48 -19.45
CA GLY A 391 8.66 5.71 -19.59
C GLY A 391 9.25 6.97 -18.95
N GLY A 392 8.44 7.86 -18.37
CA GLY A 392 8.94 9.09 -17.74
C GLY A 392 8.93 9.03 -16.22
N GLY A 393 9.72 8.15 -15.63
CA GLY A 393 9.93 8.09 -14.18
C GLY A 393 11.12 7.21 -13.89
N SER A 394 12.05 7.68 -13.06
CA SER A 394 13.15 6.83 -12.63
C SER A 394 12.66 5.95 -11.49
N ASN A 395 12.89 4.64 -11.58
CA ASN A 395 12.84 3.82 -10.37
C ASN A 395 14.03 4.16 -9.44
N ALA A 396 15.04 4.90 -9.91
CA ALA A 396 16.29 5.09 -9.21
C ALA A 396 16.13 6.16 -8.12
N PHE A 397 15.81 5.68 -6.93
CA PHE A 397 16.11 6.34 -5.68
C PHE A 397 17.62 6.69 -5.63
N HIS A 398 17.94 7.95 -5.38
CA HIS A 398 19.23 8.56 -5.64
C HIS A 398 20.34 8.05 -4.73
N ASP A 399 20.04 7.70 -3.48
CA ASP A 399 21.03 7.15 -2.55
C ASP A 399 21.45 5.70 -2.87
N ASN A 400 20.91 5.11 -3.96
CA ASN A 400 20.87 3.67 -4.21
C ASN A 400 20.72 2.95 -2.88
N ALA A 401 19.54 2.95 -2.29
CA ALA A 401 19.32 2.65 -0.87
C ALA A 401 20.02 1.39 -0.34
N TRP A 402 20.23 0.39 -1.19
CA TRP A 402 21.09 -0.76 -0.89
C TRP A 402 22.55 -0.40 -0.55
N ALA A 403 23.16 0.47 -1.35
CA ALA A 403 24.51 0.98 -1.20
C ALA A 403 24.64 2.04 -0.09
N SER A 404 23.54 2.70 0.29
CA SER A 404 23.48 3.63 1.43
C SER A 404 24.49 4.79 1.32
N THR A 405 24.57 5.44 0.15
CA THR A 405 25.66 6.39 -0.18
C THR A 405 25.31 7.87 0.00
N VAL A 406 24.03 8.24 0.04
CA VAL A 406 23.57 9.63 0.18
C VAL A 406 22.80 9.80 1.50
N VAL A 407 22.87 11.01 2.05
CA VAL A 407 22.20 11.37 3.31
C VAL A 407 20.78 11.88 3.06
N ASP A 408 19.89 11.56 3.98
CA ASP A 408 18.51 12.05 4.02
C ASP A 408 18.40 13.53 4.44
N SER A 409 17.18 14.06 4.53
CA SER A 409 16.91 15.43 4.99
C SER A 409 17.37 15.74 6.43
N ARG A 410 17.77 14.70 7.20
CA ARG A 410 18.28 14.80 8.57
C ARG A 410 19.78 14.49 8.64
N GLY A 411 20.48 14.41 7.51
CA GLY A 411 21.91 14.18 7.44
C GLY A 411 22.35 12.75 7.75
N ARG A 412 21.45 11.76 7.61
CA ARG A 412 21.75 10.34 7.89
C ARG A 412 21.61 9.49 6.64
N THR A 413 22.50 8.54 6.45
CA THR A 413 22.33 7.47 5.45
C THR A 413 21.45 6.37 6.05
N ARG A 414 20.96 5.43 5.22
CA ARG A 414 20.26 4.23 5.71
C ARG A 414 21.05 3.52 6.81
N ALA A 415 22.32 3.20 6.54
CA ALA A 415 23.17 2.46 7.47
C ALA A 415 23.44 3.21 8.78
N SER A 416 23.57 4.55 8.73
CA SER A 416 23.76 5.33 9.96
C SER A 416 22.45 5.54 10.74
N ALA A 417 21.31 5.60 10.06
CA ALA A 417 20.00 5.67 10.69
C ALA A 417 19.65 4.35 11.41
N SER A 418 19.83 3.20 10.76
CA SER A 418 19.53 1.89 11.35
C SER A 418 20.51 1.49 12.46
N GLY A 419 21.73 2.04 12.44
CA GLY A 419 22.79 1.67 13.38
C GLY A 419 23.57 0.42 12.97
N TYR A 420 23.42 -0.02 11.70
CA TYR A 420 24.16 -1.14 11.11
C TYR A 420 25.12 -0.64 10.01
N PRO A 421 26.33 -0.15 10.35
CA PRO A 421 27.31 0.35 9.37
C PRO A 421 27.70 -0.68 8.31
N THR A 422 27.64 -1.97 8.64
CA THR A 422 27.99 -3.08 7.74
C THR A 422 26.86 -3.48 6.78
N SER A 423 25.69 -2.84 6.86
CA SER A 423 24.55 -3.18 5.99
C SER A 423 24.73 -2.71 4.55
N ALA A 424 25.53 -1.66 4.33
CA ALA A 424 25.75 -1.07 3.01
C ALA A 424 26.29 -2.12 2.02
N ASN A 425 25.58 -2.30 0.90
CA ASN A 425 25.83 -3.33 -0.11
C ASN A 425 25.83 -4.79 0.38
N SER A 426 25.28 -5.07 1.57
CA SER A 426 25.37 -6.41 2.18
C SER A 426 24.01 -6.99 2.56
N PHE A 427 23.17 -6.24 3.27
CA PHE A 427 21.83 -6.69 3.68
C PHE A 427 20.91 -5.50 3.93
N TRP A 428 19.61 -5.77 3.88
CA TRP A 428 18.58 -4.90 4.44
C TRP A 428 18.40 -5.26 5.91
N TRP A 429 18.32 -4.26 6.77
CA TRP A 429 17.79 -4.50 8.11
C TRP A 429 16.27 -4.60 8.04
N GLN A 430 15.68 -5.52 8.80
CA GLN A 430 14.21 -5.76 8.83
C GLN A 430 13.40 -4.46 8.85
N HIS A 431 13.81 -3.51 9.70
CA HIS A 431 13.07 -2.28 9.91
C HIS A 431 13.66 -1.08 9.15
N ASP A 432 14.48 -1.29 8.12
CA ASP A 432 14.85 -0.23 7.19
C ASP A 432 13.58 0.28 6.51
N TYR A 433 13.28 1.56 6.68
CA TYR A 433 12.18 2.24 6.01
C TYR A 433 12.45 3.74 5.88
N PHE A 434 12.26 4.26 4.67
CA PHE A 434 12.37 5.68 4.35
C PHE A 434 10.97 6.32 4.34
N VAL A 435 10.79 7.36 5.14
CA VAL A 435 9.54 8.12 5.20
C VAL A 435 9.66 9.36 4.33
N HIS A 436 8.79 9.46 3.33
CA HIS A 436 8.70 10.66 2.51
C HIS A 436 8.07 11.84 3.27
N SER A 437 8.48 13.04 2.87
CA SER A 437 7.85 14.31 3.27
C SER A 437 6.56 14.60 2.48
N GLY A 438 6.34 13.88 1.38
CA GLY A 438 5.29 14.12 0.39
C GLY A 438 5.65 15.15 -0.67
N ALA A 439 6.80 15.81 -0.56
CA ALA A 439 7.32 16.70 -1.61
C ALA A 439 7.75 15.87 -2.83
N VAL A 440 7.44 16.41 -4.00
CA VAL A 440 7.89 15.86 -5.29
C VAL A 440 9.39 16.06 -5.37
N ASP A 441 10.09 15.05 -5.86
CA ASP A 441 11.54 15.14 -5.98
C ASP A 441 11.88 16.19 -7.06
N SER A 442 12.77 17.13 -6.72
CA SER A 442 13.21 18.11 -7.72
C SER A 442 14.00 17.39 -8.80
N SER A 443 14.13 18.01 -9.98
CA SER A 443 15.00 17.54 -11.07
C SER A 443 16.47 17.31 -10.68
N ASP A 444 16.86 17.68 -9.45
CA ASP A 444 18.19 17.49 -8.87
C ASP A 444 18.33 16.18 -8.07
N GLY A 445 17.28 15.34 -8.04
CA GLY A 445 17.37 13.95 -7.62
C GLY A 445 17.77 13.74 -6.16
N VAL A 446 17.20 14.46 -5.19
CA VAL A 446 17.40 14.10 -3.77
C VAL A 446 16.05 13.85 -3.13
N GLU A 447 15.85 12.65 -2.60
CA GLU A 447 14.57 12.29 -2.02
C GLU A 447 14.27 13.05 -0.74
N GLN A 448 13.12 13.72 -0.76
CA GLN A 448 12.67 14.53 0.35
C GLN A 448 12.01 13.65 1.41
N GLY A 449 12.77 13.25 2.41
CA GLY A 449 12.31 12.38 3.48
C GLY A 449 13.41 12.03 4.47
N PHE A 450 13.17 11.01 5.29
CA PHE A 450 14.15 10.55 6.26
C PHE A 450 14.06 9.05 6.56
N TRP A 451 15.22 8.47 6.83
CA TRP A 451 15.32 7.08 7.30
C TRP A 451 14.87 6.99 8.76
N LEU A 452 14.02 6.02 9.08
CA LEU A 452 13.63 5.79 10.47
C LEU A 452 14.83 5.27 11.28
N PRO A 453 15.09 5.81 12.49
CA PRO A 453 16.26 5.45 13.29
C PRO A 453 16.12 4.07 13.94
N GLY A 454 17.24 3.40 14.24
CA GLY A 454 17.26 2.15 15.00
C GLY A 454 16.32 2.17 16.22
N GLY A 455 15.55 1.09 16.39
CA GLY A 455 14.56 0.96 17.46
C GLY A 455 13.25 1.73 17.27
N TRP A 456 13.03 2.44 16.15
CA TRP A 456 11.79 3.18 15.89
C TRP A 456 10.53 2.31 16.02
N TYR A 457 10.62 1.04 15.60
CA TYR A 457 9.53 0.08 15.52
C TYR A 457 9.12 -0.48 16.89
N LEU A 458 9.90 -0.21 17.94
CA LEU A 458 9.62 -0.74 19.28
C LEU A 458 8.40 -0.03 19.90
N PRO A 459 7.49 -0.77 20.56
CA PRO A 459 6.36 -0.16 21.25
C PRO A 459 6.78 0.89 22.29
N ALA A 460 7.92 0.69 22.97
CA ALA A 460 8.47 1.65 23.94
C ALA A 460 8.89 2.99 23.31
N ASN A 461 9.15 3.01 22.00
CA ASN A 461 9.43 4.21 21.21
C ASN A 461 8.18 4.70 20.46
N GLY A 462 7.01 4.10 20.72
CA GLY A 462 5.74 4.45 20.11
C GLY A 462 5.62 4.04 18.64
N GLY A 463 6.34 2.99 18.21
CA GLY A 463 6.26 2.50 16.84
C GLY A 463 5.82 1.04 16.69
N PHE A 464 5.74 0.62 15.44
CA PHE A 464 5.32 -0.71 14.97
C PHE A 464 5.60 -0.85 13.47
N ASP A 465 6.08 -2.01 13.03
CA ASP A 465 6.36 -2.31 11.63
C ASP A 465 5.48 -3.47 11.12
N GLY A 466 4.34 -3.11 10.53
CA GLY A 466 3.34 -4.05 10.03
C GLY A 466 3.73 -4.76 8.74
N ARG A 467 4.93 -4.54 8.20
CA ARG A 467 5.41 -5.34 7.05
C ARG A 467 5.76 -6.78 7.45
N TRP A 468 5.99 -7.02 8.74
CA TRP A 468 6.48 -8.28 9.30
C TRP A 468 5.58 -8.88 10.37
N ALA A 469 4.40 -8.31 10.56
CA ALA A 469 3.47 -8.70 11.62
C ALA A 469 2.06 -8.77 11.06
N GLN A 470 1.36 -9.83 11.40
CA GLN A 470 -0.03 -10.04 11.00
C GLN A 470 -0.98 -9.29 11.93
N LEU A 471 -1.95 -8.63 11.33
CA LEU A 471 -3.02 -7.89 11.97
C LEU A 471 -4.39 -8.50 11.62
N PHE A 472 -4.60 -8.95 10.40
CA PHE A 472 -5.82 -9.59 9.92
C PHE A 472 -5.68 -11.12 9.99
N ASP A 473 -6.79 -11.80 9.75
CA ASP A 473 -6.85 -13.27 9.72
C ASP A 473 -6.88 -13.71 8.26
N ASP A 474 -5.96 -14.59 7.88
CA ASP A 474 -5.78 -15.13 6.52
C ASP A 474 -7.05 -15.82 5.99
N ARG A 475 -7.91 -16.33 6.88
CA ARG A 475 -9.15 -17.04 6.55
C ARG A 475 -8.96 -18.06 5.42
N PRO A 476 -7.94 -18.93 5.43
CA PRO A 476 -7.69 -19.84 4.32
C PRO A 476 -8.90 -20.75 4.09
N GLY A 477 -9.38 -20.83 2.85
CA GLY A 477 -10.46 -21.74 2.46
C GLY A 477 -11.88 -21.23 2.68
N LEU A 478 -12.07 -20.04 3.26
CA LEU A 478 -13.40 -19.40 3.40
C LEU A 478 -13.69 -18.48 2.22
N GLU A 479 -14.96 -18.39 1.80
CA GLU A 479 -15.39 -17.38 0.81
C GLU A 479 -15.60 -16.00 1.46
N SER A 480 -15.54 -14.92 0.66
CA SER A 480 -15.78 -13.55 1.14
C SER A 480 -17.15 -13.38 1.83
N GLY A 481 -17.19 -12.55 2.88
CA GLY A 481 -18.41 -12.21 3.61
C GLY A 481 -19.03 -13.33 4.48
N ALA A 482 -18.30 -14.41 4.76
CA ALA A 482 -18.76 -15.51 5.63
C ALA A 482 -18.49 -15.27 7.13
N ARG A 483 -18.41 -14.00 7.57
CA ARG A 483 -18.17 -13.63 8.98
C ARG A 483 -19.41 -13.74 9.86
#